data_AF-A0A973H246-F1
#
_entry.id   AF-A0A973H246-F1
#
_cell.length_a   1.000
_cell.length_b   1.000
_cell.length_c   1.000
_cell.angle_alpha   90.00
_cell.angle_beta   90.00
_cell.angle_gamma   90.00
#
_symmetry.space_group_name_H-M   'P 1'
#
loop_
_entity.id
_entity.type
_entity.pdbx_description
1 polymer ?
#
loop_
_entity_poly.entity_id
_entity_poly.type
_entity_poly.pdbx_seq_one_letter_code
_entity_poly.pdbx_strand_id
1 'polypeptide(L)'
;RYARGGSVHLRLWTAERLAEFSGASGLTGAWLERYARALGARIGPDVDLHSLPPVTGMLKLGRGAAVESEVDLSGWWLDGDRLEVGAVKVGAHAVVGTRSILFPGARVGKRAEVAPGSAVTGQIPTGQRWAGAPAVKLGKAKRNWPKERPRKGTYWRVMYGVTGFGLSALPVLAGAAAFLAGRVFFTPDAPLAGAALALVPATLAFGAAYALLILVAVRLLSLGLREGTHPTHSRVGWQAWTVTQLMDRSRETLFPLYAGLVTPVWLRLLGMRIGRGAEVSTVLALPSLTTVGEGAFLADDTLTAPYELGGGWMRIGRAEIGRRAFLGNSGMTAPGRSVPDGGLVGVLSATPKKAKKGSSYLGLPPVRLPRSAADGDQSRTYDPPTRLLWARGLVELCRIVPVFCSAAIGVLTVAALCALDGWAWALSGLVLLAAGVAAALLSIVAKWLLVGRHRSGEHPLWSSFVWRNELADTFVEVVAVPWLAGSVPGTPLMTAWLRGLGARIGKGVWVESYWLPETDLVTLEDAATVNRGCVLQTHLFHDRILRTDTVVLREGATLGPGGIVLPGSMIGARTTLGPASLVMAAESVPDDTRWLGNPIEAWRP
;
A
#
# COMPACT_ATOMS: atom_id res chain seq x y z
N ARG A 1 25.21 12.44 -4.51
CA ARG A 1 24.83 12.91 -3.16
C ARG A 1 24.54 14.39 -3.24
N TYR A 2 23.39 14.82 -2.72
CA TYR A 2 22.96 16.22 -2.71
C TYR A 2 22.42 16.57 -1.32
N ALA A 3 22.34 17.84 -0.97
CA ALA A 3 21.77 18.26 0.32
C ALA A 3 20.25 18.08 0.34
N ARG A 4 19.70 17.59 1.46
CA ARG A 4 18.26 17.58 1.74
C ARG A 4 17.75 19.03 1.78
N GLY A 5 16.78 19.32 0.92
CA GLY A 5 16.17 20.65 0.80
C GLY A 5 16.95 21.59 -0.13
N GLY A 6 18.09 21.15 -0.68
CA GLY A 6 18.81 21.88 -1.73
C GLY A 6 18.07 21.85 -3.07
N SER A 7 18.57 22.63 -4.04
CA SER A 7 17.94 22.80 -5.36
C SER A 7 17.66 21.48 -6.10
N VAL A 8 18.56 20.50 -6.02
CA VAL A 8 18.38 19.19 -6.64
C VAL A 8 17.26 18.40 -5.97
N HIS A 9 17.17 18.45 -4.64
CA HIS A 9 16.10 17.79 -3.89
C HIS A 9 14.74 18.41 -4.22
N LEU A 10 14.65 19.74 -4.25
CA LEU A 10 13.41 20.43 -4.59
C LEU A 10 12.95 20.12 -6.02
N ARG A 11 13.87 20.12 -7.00
CA ARG A 11 13.55 19.74 -8.39
C ARG A 11 13.02 18.31 -8.49
N LEU A 12 13.64 17.38 -7.77
CA LEU A 12 13.20 15.99 -7.74
C LEU A 12 11.81 15.89 -7.09
N TRP A 13 11.62 16.48 -5.92
CA TRP A 13 10.33 16.49 -5.23
C TRP A 13 9.22 17.10 -6.10
N THR A 14 9.47 18.24 -6.77
CA THR A 14 8.52 18.86 -7.69
C THR A 14 8.20 17.94 -8.88
N ALA A 15 9.20 17.26 -9.44
CA ALA A 15 8.98 16.32 -10.55
C ALA A 15 8.15 15.10 -10.13
N GLU A 16 8.38 14.55 -8.93
CA GLU A 16 7.56 13.46 -8.36
C GLU A 16 6.11 13.91 -8.19
N ARG A 17 5.88 15.10 -7.59
CA ARG A 17 4.52 15.66 -7.43
C ARG A 17 3.82 15.92 -8.76
N LEU A 18 4.51 16.46 -9.77
CA LEU A 18 3.92 16.68 -11.09
C LEU A 18 3.55 15.37 -11.79
N ALA A 19 4.36 14.32 -11.64
CA ALA A 19 4.07 13.00 -12.17
C ALA A 19 2.80 12.40 -11.52
N GLU A 20 2.65 12.59 -10.21
CA GLU A 20 1.50 12.13 -9.44
C GLU A 20 0.22 12.90 -9.83
N PHE A 21 0.25 14.24 -9.82
CA PHE A 21 -0.92 15.08 -10.15
C PHE A 21 -1.35 15.00 -11.61
N SER A 22 -0.43 14.71 -12.55
CA SER A 22 -0.79 14.49 -13.95
C SER A 22 -1.47 13.13 -14.20
N GLY A 23 -1.54 12.27 -13.17
CA GLY A 23 -2.05 10.91 -13.29
C GLY A 23 -1.09 9.95 -14.01
N ALA A 24 0.18 10.33 -14.20
CA ALA A 24 1.17 9.49 -14.86
C ALA A 24 1.46 8.20 -14.06
N SER A 25 1.23 8.23 -12.74
CA SER A 25 1.27 7.06 -11.85
C SER A 25 0.21 6.00 -12.19
N GLY A 26 -0.86 6.37 -12.89
CA GLY A 26 -1.91 5.45 -13.35
C GLY A 26 -1.63 4.80 -14.70
N LEU A 27 -0.50 5.08 -15.35
CA LEU A 27 -0.16 4.54 -16.67
C LEU A 27 0.27 3.09 -16.59
N THR A 28 -0.12 2.31 -17.61
CA THR A 28 0.08 0.85 -17.61
C THR A 28 0.51 0.34 -18.99
N GLY A 29 1.08 -0.87 -19.02
CA GLY A 29 1.48 -1.55 -20.25
C GLY A 29 2.37 -0.70 -21.16
N ALA A 30 1.99 -0.59 -22.44
CA ALA A 30 2.79 0.14 -23.43
C ALA A 30 2.90 1.65 -23.16
N TRP A 31 1.94 2.25 -22.45
CA TRP A 31 1.99 3.66 -22.09
C TRP A 31 3.01 3.92 -20.99
N LEU A 32 3.11 3.02 -20.01
CA LEU A 32 4.13 3.10 -18.97
C LEU A 32 5.55 2.99 -19.55
N GLU A 33 5.77 2.10 -20.51
CA GLU A 33 7.05 2.01 -21.22
C GLU A 33 7.39 3.28 -22.01
N ARG A 34 6.39 3.91 -22.64
CA ARG A 34 6.57 5.19 -23.37
C ARG A 34 6.88 6.33 -22.41
N TYR A 35 6.15 6.41 -21.31
CA TYR A 35 6.40 7.37 -20.25
C TYR A 35 7.81 7.24 -19.68
N ALA A 36 8.25 6.00 -19.39
CA ALA A 36 9.62 5.74 -18.95
C ALA A 36 10.67 6.28 -19.95
N ARG A 37 10.48 6.05 -21.26
CA ARG A 37 11.37 6.59 -22.29
C ARG A 37 11.33 8.11 -22.37
N ALA A 38 10.16 8.73 -22.23
CA ALA A 38 9.99 10.18 -22.21
C ALA A 38 10.71 10.83 -21.02
N LEU A 39 10.74 10.16 -19.87
CA LEU A 39 11.54 10.57 -18.71
C LEU A 39 13.06 10.40 -18.92
N GLY A 40 13.50 9.77 -20.02
CA GLY A 40 14.92 9.54 -20.33
C GLY A 40 15.43 8.13 -20.01
N ALA A 41 14.56 7.22 -19.53
CA ALA A 41 14.95 5.85 -19.24
C ALA A 41 15.27 5.05 -20.53
N ARG A 42 16.26 4.16 -20.44
CA ARG A 42 16.64 3.26 -21.54
C ARG A 42 15.94 1.93 -21.40
N ILE A 43 14.82 1.78 -22.10
CA ILE A 43 14.00 0.56 -22.07
C ILE A 43 14.32 -0.33 -23.28
N GLY A 44 14.82 -1.54 -23.03
CA GLY A 44 15.09 -2.54 -24.05
C GLY A 44 13.81 -3.07 -24.72
N PRO A 45 13.93 -3.75 -25.87
CA PRO A 45 12.79 -4.44 -26.46
C PRO A 45 12.33 -5.59 -25.58
N ASP A 46 11.05 -5.95 -25.70
CA ASP A 46 10.44 -7.07 -24.98
C ASP A 46 10.46 -6.97 -23.45
N VAL A 47 10.68 -5.78 -22.89
CA VAL A 47 10.54 -5.56 -21.44
C VAL A 47 9.08 -5.77 -21.04
N ASP A 48 8.88 -6.32 -19.85
CA ASP A 48 7.59 -6.40 -19.18
C ASP A 48 7.72 -5.54 -17.90
N LEU A 49 7.15 -4.32 -17.91
CA LEU A 49 7.31 -3.30 -16.86
C LEU A 49 5.96 -3.05 -16.17
N HIS A 50 5.84 -3.47 -14.91
CA HIS A 50 4.61 -3.33 -14.11
C HIS A 50 4.80 -2.42 -12.89
N SER A 51 5.92 -1.68 -12.82
CA SER A 51 6.21 -0.69 -11.78
C SER A 51 6.59 0.66 -12.38
N LEU A 52 6.35 1.73 -11.62
CA LEU A 52 6.60 3.09 -12.07
C LEU A 52 8.10 3.33 -12.32
N PRO A 53 8.49 3.93 -13.47
CA PRO A 53 9.86 4.35 -13.70
C PRO A 53 10.20 5.57 -12.82
N PRO A 54 11.48 5.78 -12.47
CA PRO A 54 11.88 6.97 -11.73
C PRO A 54 11.76 8.22 -12.60
N VAL A 55 11.24 9.31 -12.03
CA VAL A 55 11.15 10.62 -12.71
C VAL A 55 12.52 11.20 -13.08
N THR A 56 13.59 10.70 -12.46
CA THR A 56 14.98 11.07 -12.77
C THR A 56 15.44 10.61 -14.15
N GLY A 57 14.73 9.67 -14.77
CA GLY A 57 15.17 9.01 -16.02
C GLY A 57 16.36 8.08 -15.84
N MET A 58 16.91 7.93 -14.63
CA MET A 58 18.12 7.16 -14.34
C MET A 58 17.85 5.65 -14.26
N LEU A 59 17.15 5.11 -15.24
CA LEU A 59 16.77 3.70 -15.33
C LEU A 59 17.24 3.07 -16.64
N LYS A 60 17.81 1.87 -16.56
CA LYS A 60 18.12 1.03 -17.74
C LYS A 60 17.55 -0.37 -17.57
N LEU A 61 16.64 -0.76 -18.45
CA LEU A 61 16.09 -2.12 -18.52
C LEU A 61 16.60 -2.82 -19.79
N GLY A 62 17.24 -3.97 -19.63
CA GLY A 62 17.73 -4.78 -20.74
C GLY A 62 16.61 -5.50 -21.50
N ARG A 63 16.91 -5.97 -22.71
CA ARG A 63 15.97 -6.75 -23.53
C ARG A 63 15.33 -7.87 -22.71
N GLY A 64 14.02 -8.01 -22.79
CA GLY A 64 13.30 -9.13 -22.18
C GLY A 64 13.32 -9.17 -20.64
N ALA A 65 13.76 -8.09 -19.99
CA ALA A 65 13.70 -7.99 -18.52
C ALA A 65 12.24 -7.91 -18.05
N ALA A 66 11.95 -8.50 -16.90
CA ALA A 66 10.66 -8.43 -16.24
C ALA A 66 10.81 -7.72 -14.90
N VAL A 67 10.00 -6.68 -14.68
CA VAL A 67 9.89 -5.96 -13.42
C VAL A 67 8.42 -6.06 -13.01
N GLU A 68 8.17 -6.78 -11.93
CA GLU A 68 6.82 -7.00 -11.40
C GLU A 68 6.26 -5.71 -10.73
N SER A 69 5.05 -5.79 -10.19
CA SER A 69 4.39 -4.67 -9.51
C SER A 69 5.05 -4.29 -8.19
N GLU A 70 4.84 -3.06 -7.74
CA GLU A 70 5.34 -2.55 -6.44
C GLU A 70 6.86 -2.67 -6.25
N VAL A 71 7.64 -2.74 -7.34
CA VAL A 71 9.09 -2.65 -7.29
C VAL A 71 9.48 -1.19 -7.21
N ASP A 72 10.22 -0.82 -6.18
CA ASP A 72 10.77 0.54 -6.05
C ASP A 72 11.96 0.72 -7.00
N LEU A 73 11.71 1.42 -8.10
CA LEU A 73 12.70 1.80 -9.11
C LEU A 73 13.19 3.24 -8.97
N SER A 74 12.81 3.94 -7.88
CA SER A 74 13.02 5.39 -7.75
C SER A 74 14.50 5.78 -7.87
N GLY A 75 15.40 4.92 -7.36
CA GLY A 75 16.84 5.15 -7.41
C GLY A 75 17.30 6.34 -6.56
N TRP A 76 16.49 6.75 -5.58
CA TRP A 76 16.81 7.81 -4.64
C TRP A 76 16.16 7.57 -3.26
N TRP A 77 16.78 8.11 -2.20
CA TRP A 77 16.21 8.15 -0.86
C TRP A 77 16.95 9.21 -0.02
N LEU A 78 16.37 9.57 1.13
CA LEU A 78 16.98 10.50 2.09
C LEU A 78 17.64 9.72 3.22
N ASP A 79 18.92 10.01 3.44
CA ASP A 79 19.74 9.54 4.56
C ASP A 79 20.19 10.75 5.37
N GLY A 80 19.50 11.01 6.48
CA GLY A 80 19.67 12.20 7.31
C GLY A 80 19.49 13.49 6.53
N ASP A 81 20.55 14.28 6.42
CA ASP A 81 20.61 15.55 5.70
C ASP A 81 20.99 15.41 4.22
N ARG A 82 21.07 14.17 3.70
CA ARG A 82 21.54 13.89 2.34
C ARG A 82 20.48 13.19 1.49
N LEU A 83 20.36 13.66 0.26
CA LEU A 83 19.69 12.96 -0.83
C LEU A 83 20.70 12.09 -1.57
N GLU A 84 20.49 10.78 -1.50
CA GLU A 84 21.18 9.78 -2.29
C GLU A 84 20.42 9.56 -3.60
N VAL A 85 21.11 9.67 -4.74
CA VAL A 85 20.54 9.47 -6.08
C VAL A 85 21.50 8.65 -6.91
N GLY A 86 20.99 7.65 -7.63
CA GLY A 86 21.81 6.74 -8.40
C GLY A 86 21.04 5.97 -9.44
N ALA A 87 21.71 5.61 -10.53
CA ALA A 87 21.09 4.90 -11.62
C ALA A 87 20.78 3.44 -11.26
N VAL A 88 19.58 2.98 -11.62
CA VAL A 88 19.15 1.59 -11.46
C VAL A 88 19.29 0.86 -12.80
N LYS A 89 19.91 -0.33 -12.79
CA LYS A 89 20.12 -1.12 -14.01
C LYS A 89 19.63 -2.54 -13.83
N VAL A 90 18.75 -2.99 -14.73
CA VAL A 90 18.28 -4.39 -14.81
C VAL A 90 18.73 -4.99 -16.13
N GLY A 91 19.49 -6.09 -16.06
CA GLY A 91 20.10 -6.75 -17.21
C GLY A 91 19.10 -7.47 -18.10
N ALA A 92 19.54 -7.85 -19.30
CA ALA A 92 18.70 -8.58 -20.26
C ALA A 92 18.20 -9.90 -19.65
N HIS A 93 16.90 -10.17 -19.82
CA HIS A 93 16.19 -11.35 -19.29
C HIS A 93 16.28 -11.52 -17.77
N ALA A 94 16.62 -10.47 -17.03
CA ALA A 94 16.56 -10.50 -15.58
C ALA A 94 15.12 -10.32 -15.09
N VAL A 95 14.84 -10.84 -13.90
CA VAL A 95 13.54 -10.72 -13.23
C VAL A 95 13.73 -10.00 -11.90
N VAL A 96 12.90 -9.00 -11.62
CA VAL A 96 12.80 -8.35 -10.32
C VAL A 96 11.40 -8.56 -9.77
N GLY A 97 11.31 -9.33 -8.68
CA GLY A 97 10.05 -9.73 -8.07
C GLY A 97 9.35 -8.62 -7.30
N THR A 98 8.05 -8.79 -7.13
CA THR A 98 7.11 -7.85 -6.49
C THR A 98 7.60 -7.36 -5.13
N ARG A 99 7.32 -6.10 -4.76
CA ARG A 99 7.74 -5.48 -3.49
C ARG A 99 9.25 -5.46 -3.23
N SER A 100 10.07 -5.55 -4.28
CA SER A 100 11.53 -5.41 -4.14
C SER A 100 11.95 -3.95 -4.23
N ILE A 101 13.02 -3.57 -3.52
CA ILE A 101 13.61 -2.23 -3.58
C ILE A 101 14.99 -2.29 -4.23
N LEU A 102 15.22 -1.48 -5.25
CA LEU A 102 16.53 -1.32 -5.89
C LEU A 102 17.19 -0.01 -5.43
N PHE A 103 18.29 -0.12 -4.67
CA PHE A 103 18.98 1.05 -4.12
C PHE A 103 19.55 1.95 -5.22
N PRO A 104 19.83 3.23 -4.91
CA PRO A 104 20.63 4.08 -5.78
C PRO A 104 21.93 3.38 -6.22
N GLY A 105 22.08 3.15 -7.53
CA GLY A 105 23.27 2.47 -8.09
C GLY A 105 23.16 0.95 -8.24
N ALA A 106 22.04 0.33 -7.84
CA ALA A 106 21.83 -1.11 -7.93
C ALA A 106 21.91 -1.65 -9.37
N ARG A 107 22.51 -2.83 -9.53
CA ARG A 107 22.72 -3.49 -10.84
C ARG A 107 22.33 -4.96 -10.79
N VAL A 108 21.22 -5.31 -11.44
CA VAL A 108 20.80 -6.70 -11.63
C VAL A 108 21.42 -7.26 -12.90
N GLY A 109 22.25 -8.29 -12.79
CA GLY A 109 22.95 -8.92 -13.92
C GLY A 109 22.01 -9.57 -14.94
N LYS A 110 22.53 -9.90 -16.13
CA LYS A 110 21.74 -10.57 -17.18
C LYS A 110 21.22 -11.92 -16.66
N ARG A 111 19.96 -12.27 -16.96
CA ARG A 111 19.33 -13.53 -16.53
C ARG A 111 19.35 -13.79 -15.02
N ALA A 112 19.58 -12.76 -14.21
CA ALA A 112 19.49 -12.87 -12.76
C ALA A 112 18.03 -12.82 -12.30
N GLU A 113 17.77 -13.35 -11.10
CA GLU A 113 16.44 -13.41 -10.49
C GLU A 113 16.52 -12.79 -9.09
N VAL A 114 15.77 -11.72 -8.87
CA VAL A 114 15.56 -11.13 -7.54
C VAL A 114 14.20 -11.59 -7.05
N ALA A 115 14.17 -12.30 -5.92
CA ALA A 115 12.92 -12.79 -5.35
C ALA A 115 12.05 -11.63 -4.81
N PRO A 116 10.72 -11.80 -4.70
CA PRO A 116 9.84 -10.80 -4.10
C PRO A 116 10.29 -10.35 -2.70
N GLY A 117 10.02 -9.09 -2.36
CA GLY A 117 10.35 -8.48 -1.07
C GLY A 117 11.85 -8.20 -0.84
N SER A 118 12.70 -8.26 -1.87
CA SER A 118 14.15 -8.18 -1.67
C SER A 118 14.70 -6.75 -1.78
N ALA A 119 15.78 -6.46 -1.05
CA ALA A 119 16.47 -5.17 -1.11
C ALA A 119 17.85 -5.30 -1.77
N VAL A 120 18.00 -4.78 -3.00
CA VAL A 120 19.25 -4.89 -3.77
C VAL A 120 20.11 -3.65 -3.56
N THR A 121 21.17 -3.80 -2.76
CA THR A 121 22.10 -2.72 -2.40
C THR A 121 23.22 -2.48 -3.42
N GLY A 122 23.55 -3.49 -4.23
CA GLY A 122 24.74 -3.46 -5.09
C GLY A 122 24.57 -4.22 -6.40
N GLN A 123 25.59 -4.98 -6.78
CA GLN A 123 25.62 -5.71 -8.04
C GLN A 123 25.28 -7.19 -7.85
N ILE A 124 24.23 -7.64 -8.53
CA ILE A 124 23.89 -9.05 -8.65
C ILE A 124 24.56 -9.62 -9.92
N PRO A 125 25.39 -10.67 -9.83
CA PRO A 125 26.03 -11.26 -10.99
C PRO A 125 25.05 -11.94 -11.95
N THR A 126 25.47 -12.08 -13.21
CA THR A 126 24.71 -12.75 -14.28
C THR A 126 24.27 -14.16 -13.88
N GLY A 127 22.99 -14.49 -14.11
CA GLY A 127 22.47 -15.83 -13.92
C GLY A 127 22.34 -16.30 -12.47
N GLN A 128 22.44 -15.39 -11.49
CA GLN A 128 22.29 -15.72 -10.07
C GLN A 128 20.88 -15.41 -9.56
N ARG A 129 20.47 -16.13 -8.53
CA ARG A 129 19.24 -15.88 -7.77
C ARG A 129 19.59 -15.29 -6.42
N TRP A 130 18.92 -14.19 -6.08
CA TRP A 130 19.12 -13.46 -4.83
C TRP A 130 17.76 -13.20 -4.16
N ALA A 131 17.74 -13.16 -2.83
CA ALA A 131 16.55 -12.89 -2.05
C ALA A 131 16.88 -12.25 -0.70
N GLY A 132 15.90 -11.61 -0.08
CA GLY A 132 16.01 -11.05 1.28
C GLY A 132 16.25 -9.55 1.28
N ALA A 133 16.15 -8.96 2.47
CA ALA A 133 16.54 -7.59 2.72
C ALA A 133 17.61 -7.60 3.83
N PRO A 134 18.90 -7.31 3.53
CA PRO A 134 19.47 -7.13 2.20
C PRO A 134 19.44 -8.40 1.36
N ALA A 135 19.47 -8.26 0.03
CA ALA A 135 19.46 -9.39 -0.88
C ALA A 135 20.78 -10.17 -0.76
N VAL A 136 20.67 -11.48 -0.52
CA VAL A 136 21.80 -12.41 -0.48
C VAL A 136 21.66 -13.50 -1.53
N LYS A 137 22.79 -14.05 -1.98
CA LYS A 137 22.82 -15.10 -3.01
C LYS A 137 22.18 -16.40 -2.49
N LEU A 138 21.12 -16.84 -3.16
CA LEU A 138 20.51 -18.15 -2.93
C LEU A 138 21.09 -19.25 -3.84
N GLY A 139 21.65 -18.88 -4.99
CA GLY A 139 22.19 -19.85 -5.94
C GLY A 139 22.11 -19.39 -7.39
N LYS A 140 21.94 -20.33 -8.32
CA LYS A 140 21.71 -20.04 -9.75
C LYS A 140 20.24 -19.67 -9.99
N ALA A 141 20.00 -18.71 -10.88
CA ALA A 141 18.67 -18.34 -11.35
C ALA A 141 17.98 -19.56 -11.96
N LYS A 142 16.73 -19.81 -11.54
CA LYS A 142 15.99 -20.98 -12.01
C LYS A 142 15.28 -20.63 -13.29
N ARG A 143 15.60 -21.30 -14.40
CA ARG A 143 14.86 -21.18 -15.66
C ARG A 143 13.60 -22.05 -15.64
N ASN A 144 12.74 -21.80 -14.66
CA ASN A 144 11.48 -22.51 -14.52
C ASN A 144 10.38 -21.83 -15.35
N TRP A 145 10.72 -21.42 -16.56
CA TRP A 145 9.80 -20.81 -17.53
C TRP A 145 9.89 -21.61 -18.83
N PRO A 146 8.83 -21.66 -19.65
CA PRO A 146 8.93 -22.27 -20.97
C PRO A 146 10.11 -21.69 -21.76
N LYS A 147 10.83 -22.57 -22.48
CA LYS A 147 12.10 -22.22 -23.15
C LYS A 147 11.91 -21.14 -24.21
N GLU A 148 10.81 -21.22 -24.94
CA GLU A 148 10.46 -20.26 -25.99
C GLU A 148 9.69 -19.08 -25.40
N ARG A 149 10.09 -17.87 -25.82
CA ARG A 149 9.35 -16.66 -25.47
C ARG A 149 8.06 -16.62 -26.30
N PRO A 150 6.89 -16.34 -25.70
CA PRO A 150 5.66 -16.30 -26.45
C PRO A 150 5.66 -15.07 -27.37
N ARG A 151 4.96 -15.19 -28.50
CA ARG A 151 4.82 -14.07 -29.45
C ARG A 151 4.03 -12.93 -28.79
N LYS A 152 4.54 -11.70 -28.89
CA LYS A 152 3.81 -10.51 -28.44
C LYS A 152 2.75 -10.14 -29.47
N GLY A 153 1.48 -10.48 -29.21
CA GLY A 153 0.37 -10.03 -30.04
C GLY A 153 0.11 -8.54 -29.85
N THR A 154 0.02 -7.77 -30.94
CA THR A 154 -0.31 -6.33 -30.90
C THR A 154 -1.68 -6.09 -30.26
N TYR A 155 -2.64 -6.99 -30.49
CA TYR A 155 -3.98 -6.94 -29.89
C TYR A 155 -3.93 -6.78 -28.37
N TRP A 156 -3.24 -7.67 -27.66
CA TRP A 156 -3.19 -7.59 -26.19
C TRP A 156 -2.47 -6.35 -25.71
N ARG A 157 -1.42 -5.88 -26.39
CA ARG A 157 -0.76 -4.60 -26.03
C ARG A 157 -1.73 -3.42 -26.08
N VAL A 158 -2.59 -3.39 -27.11
CA VAL A 158 -3.66 -2.39 -27.21
C VAL A 158 -4.67 -2.58 -26.09
N MET A 159 -5.09 -3.81 -25.79
CA MET A 159 -6.03 -4.10 -24.69
C MET A 159 -5.54 -3.60 -23.34
N TYR A 160 -4.29 -3.87 -22.95
CA TYR A 160 -3.73 -3.33 -21.70
C TYR A 160 -3.78 -1.80 -21.66
N GLY A 161 -3.45 -1.14 -22.77
CA GLY A 161 -3.51 0.32 -22.86
C GLY A 161 -4.93 0.88 -22.79
N VAL A 162 -5.87 0.30 -23.53
CA VAL A 162 -7.30 0.68 -23.50
C VAL A 162 -7.91 0.43 -22.13
N THR A 163 -7.56 -0.68 -21.47
CA THR A 163 -8.01 -0.97 -20.11
C THR A 163 -7.52 0.07 -19.11
N GLY A 164 -6.28 0.59 -19.24
CA GLY A 164 -5.82 1.71 -18.42
C GLY A 164 -6.79 2.91 -18.45
N PHE A 165 -7.23 3.31 -19.65
CA PHE A 165 -8.24 4.36 -19.81
C PHE A 165 -9.62 3.94 -19.29
N GLY A 166 -10.04 2.70 -19.56
CA GLY A 166 -11.31 2.15 -19.08
C GLY A 166 -11.41 2.11 -17.55
N LEU A 167 -10.31 1.81 -16.84
CA LEU A 167 -10.24 1.87 -15.38
C LEU A 167 -10.47 3.29 -14.86
N SER A 168 -9.90 4.31 -15.52
CA SER A 168 -10.14 5.71 -15.18
C SER A 168 -11.55 6.20 -15.49
N ALA A 169 -12.30 5.50 -16.36
CA ALA A 169 -13.70 5.82 -16.64
C ALA A 169 -14.67 5.29 -15.58
N LEU A 170 -14.27 4.32 -14.74
CA LEU A 170 -15.17 3.72 -13.74
C LEU A 170 -15.77 4.74 -12.75
N PRO A 171 -14.97 5.65 -12.14
CA PRO A 171 -15.53 6.68 -11.26
C PRO A 171 -16.46 7.63 -12.01
N VAL A 172 -16.19 7.93 -13.29
CA VAL A 172 -17.05 8.79 -14.12
C VAL A 172 -18.41 8.15 -14.36
N LEU A 173 -18.44 6.84 -14.67
CA LEU A 173 -19.68 6.09 -14.84
C LEU A 173 -20.49 6.01 -13.54
N ALA A 174 -19.84 5.80 -12.39
CA ALA A 174 -20.49 5.88 -11.09
C ALA A 174 -21.00 7.31 -10.79
N GLY A 175 -20.26 8.33 -11.21
CA GLY A 175 -20.66 9.74 -11.16
C GLY A 175 -21.94 10.03 -11.93
N ALA A 176 -22.19 9.34 -13.05
CA ALA A 176 -23.46 9.48 -13.78
C ALA A 176 -24.66 8.99 -12.94
N ALA A 177 -24.51 7.89 -12.18
CA ALA A 177 -25.54 7.44 -11.25
C ALA A 177 -25.77 8.45 -10.11
N ALA A 178 -24.67 9.01 -9.57
CA ALA A 178 -24.72 10.08 -8.58
C ALA A 178 -25.48 11.30 -9.10
N PHE A 179 -25.19 11.72 -10.34
CA PHE A 179 -25.86 12.82 -11.01
C PHE A 179 -27.36 12.54 -11.21
N LEU A 180 -27.72 11.34 -11.69
CA LEU A 180 -29.12 10.96 -11.89
C LEU A 180 -29.92 10.92 -10.58
N ALA A 181 -29.30 10.49 -9.48
CA ALA A 181 -29.91 10.51 -8.16
C ALA A 181 -29.99 11.93 -7.57
N GLY A 182 -28.98 12.77 -7.82
CA GLY A 182 -28.88 14.12 -7.28
C GLY A 182 -29.73 15.16 -8.04
N ARG A 183 -29.87 15.03 -9.37
CA ARG A 183 -30.49 16.04 -10.26
C ARG A 183 -31.90 16.48 -9.84
N VAL A 184 -32.66 15.59 -9.19
CA VAL A 184 -34.04 15.88 -8.75
C VAL A 184 -34.12 16.88 -7.60
N PHE A 185 -33.01 17.10 -6.89
CA PHE A 185 -32.92 18.03 -5.78
C PHE A 185 -32.37 19.41 -6.20
N PHE A 186 -31.81 19.52 -7.41
CA PHE A 186 -31.27 20.79 -7.89
C PHE A 186 -32.39 21.71 -8.38
N THR A 187 -32.47 22.89 -7.78
CA THR A 187 -33.31 23.99 -8.24
C THR A 187 -32.42 25.14 -8.73
N PRO A 188 -32.75 25.79 -9.86
CA PRO A 188 -31.96 26.91 -10.38
C PRO A 188 -31.80 28.06 -9.37
N ASP A 189 -32.82 28.29 -8.56
CA ASP A 189 -32.89 29.42 -7.63
C ASP A 189 -32.11 29.20 -6.32
N ALA A 190 -31.77 27.95 -5.98
CA ALA A 190 -31.09 27.61 -4.74
C ALA A 190 -30.06 26.47 -4.93
N PRO A 191 -29.02 26.66 -5.76
CA PRO A 191 -28.11 25.58 -6.17
C PRO A 191 -27.36 24.94 -5.00
N LEU A 192 -26.94 25.72 -3.99
CA LEU A 192 -26.26 25.19 -2.80
C LEU A 192 -27.20 24.38 -1.89
N ALA A 193 -28.43 24.84 -1.69
CA ALA A 193 -29.43 24.10 -0.91
C ALA A 193 -29.79 22.78 -1.62
N GLY A 194 -29.97 22.83 -2.95
CA GLY A 194 -30.20 21.64 -3.76
C GLY A 194 -29.02 20.66 -3.71
N ALA A 195 -27.79 21.15 -3.78
CA ALA A 195 -26.59 20.32 -3.64
C ALA A 195 -26.46 19.67 -2.25
N ALA A 196 -26.82 20.40 -1.19
CA ALA A 196 -26.83 19.86 0.17
C ALA A 196 -27.87 18.74 0.34
N LEU A 197 -29.08 18.90 -0.24
CA LEU A 197 -30.10 17.86 -0.26
C LEU A 197 -29.69 16.66 -1.13
N ALA A 198 -29.02 16.91 -2.26
CA ALA A 198 -28.53 15.88 -3.16
C ALA A 198 -27.36 15.07 -2.59
N LEU A 199 -26.61 15.60 -1.61
CA LEU A 199 -25.35 15.02 -1.12
C LEU A 199 -25.48 13.55 -0.74
N VAL A 200 -26.45 13.23 0.11
CA VAL A 200 -26.67 11.86 0.61
C VAL A 200 -27.08 10.91 -0.52
N PRO A 201 -28.19 11.15 -1.27
CA PRO A 201 -28.60 10.24 -2.33
C PRO A 201 -27.57 10.11 -3.45
N ALA A 202 -26.88 11.19 -3.84
CA ALA A 202 -25.84 11.15 -4.87
C ALA A 202 -24.62 10.34 -4.40
N THR A 203 -24.16 10.52 -3.15
CA THR A 203 -23.02 9.78 -2.60
C THR A 203 -23.33 8.29 -2.47
N LEU A 204 -24.53 7.93 -2.00
CA LEU A 204 -24.96 6.53 -1.92
C LEU A 204 -25.09 5.90 -3.31
N ALA A 205 -25.67 6.63 -4.28
CA ALA A 205 -25.77 6.17 -5.66
C ALA A 205 -24.39 5.98 -6.31
N PHE A 206 -23.45 6.90 -6.08
CA PHE A 206 -22.05 6.75 -6.50
C PHE A 206 -21.44 5.47 -5.93
N GLY A 207 -21.47 5.31 -4.60
CA GLY A 207 -20.84 4.17 -3.93
C GLY A 207 -21.43 2.84 -4.37
N ALA A 208 -22.76 2.75 -4.47
CA ALA A 208 -23.44 1.55 -4.93
C ALA A 208 -23.13 1.22 -6.40
N ALA A 209 -23.16 2.22 -7.29
CA ALA A 209 -22.83 2.04 -8.69
C ALA A 209 -21.37 1.63 -8.88
N TYR A 210 -20.44 2.27 -8.17
CA TYR A 210 -19.01 1.94 -8.24
C TYR A 210 -18.73 0.54 -7.70
N ALA A 211 -19.32 0.17 -6.55
CA ALA A 211 -19.22 -1.19 -6.01
C ALA A 211 -19.80 -2.22 -7.01
N LEU A 212 -20.95 -1.95 -7.62
CA LEU A 212 -21.52 -2.85 -8.62
C LEU A 212 -20.62 -2.99 -9.86
N LEU A 213 -20.05 -1.88 -10.36
CA LEU A 213 -19.13 -1.88 -11.50
C LEU A 213 -17.88 -2.72 -11.19
N ILE A 214 -17.26 -2.53 -10.02
CA ILE A 214 -16.12 -3.35 -9.57
C ILE A 214 -16.51 -4.81 -9.47
N LEU A 215 -17.65 -5.11 -8.82
CA LEU A 215 -18.13 -6.48 -8.64
C LEU A 215 -18.32 -7.19 -9.97
N VAL A 216 -19.05 -6.57 -10.90
CA VAL A 216 -19.31 -7.11 -12.24
C VAL A 216 -17.99 -7.28 -13.00
N ALA A 217 -17.13 -6.26 -13.03
CA ALA A 217 -15.86 -6.31 -13.75
C ALA A 217 -14.96 -7.43 -13.22
N VAL A 218 -14.74 -7.50 -11.91
CA VAL A 218 -13.91 -8.55 -11.28
C VAL A 218 -14.49 -9.93 -11.58
N ARG A 219 -15.80 -10.14 -11.41
CA ARG A 219 -16.43 -11.45 -11.64
C ARG A 219 -16.34 -11.90 -13.08
N LEU A 220 -16.61 -11.01 -14.05
CA LEU A 220 -16.48 -11.31 -15.47
C LEU A 220 -15.03 -11.59 -15.86
N LEU A 221 -14.09 -10.79 -15.36
CA LEU A 221 -12.66 -10.98 -15.64
C LEU A 221 -12.09 -12.22 -14.97
N SER A 222 -12.67 -12.67 -13.85
CA SER A 222 -12.31 -13.93 -13.20
C SER A 222 -12.80 -15.17 -13.95
N LEU A 223 -13.73 -15.05 -14.90
CA LEU A 223 -14.19 -16.19 -15.70
C LEU A 223 -13.04 -16.74 -16.56
N GLY A 224 -12.67 -17.99 -16.30
CA GLY A 224 -11.59 -18.68 -17.00
C GLY A 224 -10.19 -18.41 -16.45
N LEU A 225 -10.03 -17.65 -15.36
CA LEU A 225 -8.76 -17.55 -14.66
C LEU A 225 -8.39 -18.90 -14.03
N ARG A 226 -7.36 -19.55 -14.57
CA ARG A 226 -6.86 -20.86 -14.12
C ARG A 226 -5.40 -20.77 -13.75
N GLU A 227 -5.03 -21.46 -12.68
CA GLU A 227 -3.63 -21.66 -12.31
C GLU A 227 -2.82 -22.19 -13.50
N GLY A 228 -1.59 -21.70 -13.63
CA GLY A 228 -0.69 -22.10 -14.69
C GLY A 228 0.25 -20.99 -15.13
N THR A 229 1.01 -21.29 -16.17
CA THR A 229 1.92 -20.35 -16.83
C THR A 229 1.31 -19.94 -18.16
N HIS A 230 1.01 -18.66 -18.31
CA HIS A 230 0.31 -18.07 -19.45
C HIS A 230 1.18 -16.99 -20.09
N PRO A 231 1.08 -16.69 -21.40
CA PRO A 231 1.79 -15.55 -21.96
C PRO A 231 1.34 -14.24 -21.28
N THR A 232 2.26 -13.32 -20.99
CA THR A 232 1.92 -12.02 -20.38
C THR A 232 0.92 -11.25 -21.26
N HIS A 233 1.12 -11.30 -22.57
CA HIS A 233 0.20 -10.72 -23.56
C HIS A 233 -0.80 -11.79 -24.06
N SER A 234 -1.68 -12.22 -23.16
CA SER A 234 -2.80 -13.13 -23.44
C SER A 234 -4.05 -12.70 -22.69
N ARG A 235 -5.18 -13.35 -22.97
CA ARG A 235 -6.43 -13.14 -22.24
C ARG A 235 -6.26 -13.34 -20.74
N VAL A 236 -5.66 -14.45 -20.33
CA VAL A 236 -5.49 -14.78 -18.90
C VAL A 236 -4.53 -13.82 -18.22
N GLY A 237 -3.43 -13.44 -18.90
CA GLY A 237 -2.51 -12.44 -18.39
C GLY A 237 -3.17 -11.08 -18.18
N TRP A 238 -3.92 -10.62 -19.17
CA TRP A 238 -4.68 -9.37 -19.12
C TRP A 238 -5.77 -9.40 -18.03
N GLN A 239 -6.51 -10.51 -17.90
CA GLN A 239 -7.51 -10.69 -16.85
C GLN A 239 -6.88 -10.60 -15.46
N ALA A 240 -5.81 -11.36 -15.19
CA ALA A 240 -5.15 -11.37 -13.90
C ALA A 240 -4.61 -9.98 -13.53
N TRP A 241 -3.92 -9.33 -14.47
CA TRP A 241 -3.43 -7.98 -14.27
C TRP A 241 -4.57 -6.98 -14.00
N THR A 242 -5.64 -7.00 -14.80
CA THR A 242 -6.77 -6.06 -14.66
C THR A 242 -7.49 -6.27 -13.34
N VAL A 243 -7.69 -7.52 -12.91
CA VAL A 243 -8.29 -7.83 -11.60
C VAL A 243 -7.44 -7.28 -10.47
N THR A 244 -6.12 -7.40 -10.53
CA THR A 244 -5.23 -6.77 -9.52
C THR A 244 -5.42 -5.26 -9.47
N GLN A 245 -5.52 -4.57 -10.61
CA GLN A 245 -5.75 -3.12 -10.66
C GLN A 245 -7.13 -2.73 -10.09
N LEU A 246 -8.17 -3.52 -10.39
CA LEU A 246 -9.52 -3.30 -9.86
C LEU A 246 -9.58 -3.50 -8.34
N MET A 247 -8.88 -4.51 -7.83
CA MET A 247 -8.79 -4.77 -6.38
C MET A 247 -8.11 -3.62 -5.64
N ASP A 248 -7.05 -3.06 -6.20
CA ASP A 248 -6.35 -1.92 -5.61
C ASP A 248 -7.23 -0.66 -5.58
N ARG A 249 -7.86 -0.31 -6.70
CA ARG A 249 -8.82 0.81 -6.77
C ARG A 249 -10.05 0.62 -5.89
N SER A 250 -10.51 -0.62 -5.73
CA SER A 250 -11.61 -0.96 -4.82
C SER A 250 -11.23 -0.64 -3.38
N ARG A 251 -10.03 -1.04 -2.95
CA ARG A 251 -9.51 -0.72 -1.61
C ARG A 251 -9.41 0.79 -1.37
N GLU A 252 -8.97 1.56 -2.36
CA GLU A 252 -8.83 3.02 -2.24
C GLU A 252 -10.20 3.74 -2.20
N THR A 253 -11.07 3.49 -3.18
CA THR A 253 -12.33 4.24 -3.33
C THR A 253 -13.45 3.72 -2.43
N LEU A 254 -13.46 2.43 -2.14
CA LEU A 254 -14.46 1.76 -1.29
C LEU A 254 -13.87 1.35 0.05
N PHE A 255 -12.85 2.09 0.55
CA PHE A 255 -12.21 1.83 1.84
C PHE A 255 -13.19 1.55 3.01
N PRO A 256 -14.36 2.22 3.13
CA PRO A 256 -15.33 1.88 4.17
C PRO A 256 -15.86 0.43 4.15
N LEU A 257 -15.76 -0.27 3.01
CA LEU A 257 -16.09 -1.71 2.90
C LEU A 257 -14.93 -2.62 3.33
N TYR A 258 -13.73 -2.07 3.50
CA TYR A 258 -12.52 -2.76 3.95
C TYR A 258 -12.30 -2.54 5.45
N ALA A 259 -11.43 -3.36 6.06
CA ALA A 259 -11.08 -3.27 7.48
C ALA A 259 -12.29 -3.37 8.43
N GLY A 260 -13.37 -4.08 8.08
CA GLY A 260 -14.59 -4.16 8.89
C GLY A 260 -15.36 -5.47 8.73
N LEU A 261 -16.50 -5.61 9.42
CA LEU A 261 -17.34 -6.81 9.38
C LEU A 261 -17.93 -7.13 8.00
N VAL A 262 -18.10 -6.11 7.16
CA VAL A 262 -18.59 -6.25 5.77
C VAL A 262 -17.50 -6.80 4.84
N THR A 263 -16.22 -6.63 5.17
CA THR A 263 -15.10 -6.97 4.27
C THR A 263 -15.10 -8.43 3.83
N PRO A 264 -15.27 -9.43 4.72
CA PRO A 264 -15.39 -10.82 4.28
C PRO A 264 -16.56 -11.08 3.33
N VAL A 265 -17.68 -10.37 3.49
CA VAL A 265 -18.84 -10.52 2.59
C VAL A 265 -18.52 -9.93 1.22
N TRP A 266 -17.98 -8.71 1.18
CA TRP A 266 -17.56 -8.05 -0.04
C TRP A 266 -16.55 -8.88 -0.84
N LEU A 267 -15.51 -9.38 -0.19
CA LEU A 267 -14.50 -10.21 -0.85
C LEU A 267 -15.04 -11.57 -1.33
N ARG A 268 -16.03 -12.16 -0.63
CA ARG A 268 -16.75 -13.35 -1.13
C ARG A 268 -17.53 -13.05 -2.40
N LEU A 269 -18.22 -11.90 -2.46
CA LEU A 269 -18.94 -11.47 -3.67
C LEU A 269 -17.97 -11.33 -4.85
N LEU A 270 -16.78 -10.79 -4.62
CA LEU A 270 -15.71 -10.69 -5.64
C LEU A 270 -15.12 -12.04 -6.06
N GLY A 271 -15.39 -13.12 -5.31
CA GLY A 271 -15.05 -14.49 -5.66
C GLY A 271 -14.00 -15.16 -4.80
N MET A 272 -13.61 -14.54 -3.69
CA MET A 272 -12.75 -15.15 -2.68
C MET A 272 -13.51 -16.20 -1.86
N ARG A 273 -12.82 -17.25 -1.43
CA ARG A 273 -13.38 -18.23 -0.48
C ARG A 273 -12.95 -17.84 0.92
N ILE A 274 -13.88 -17.35 1.75
CA ILE A 274 -13.56 -16.87 3.09
C ILE A 274 -14.40 -17.62 4.12
N GLY A 275 -13.72 -18.30 5.05
CA GLY A 275 -14.32 -19.04 6.17
C GLY A 275 -15.08 -18.15 7.15
N ARG A 276 -15.82 -18.79 8.06
CA ARG A 276 -16.58 -18.09 9.12
C ARG A 276 -15.62 -17.41 10.09
N GLY A 277 -15.99 -16.23 10.58
CA GLY A 277 -15.24 -15.49 11.60
C GLY A 277 -13.83 -15.08 11.18
N ALA A 278 -13.45 -15.18 9.89
CA ALA A 278 -12.19 -14.64 9.41
C ALA A 278 -12.25 -13.11 9.43
N GLU A 279 -11.19 -12.48 9.93
CA GLU A 279 -11.01 -11.03 9.90
C GLU A 279 -10.04 -10.71 8.78
N VAL A 280 -10.44 -9.80 7.88
CA VAL A 280 -9.65 -9.41 6.72
C VAL A 280 -9.66 -7.89 6.65
N SER A 281 -8.48 -7.29 6.68
CA SER A 281 -8.33 -5.84 6.54
C SER A 281 -8.16 -5.45 5.07
N THR A 282 -7.01 -4.91 4.69
CA THR A 282 -6.73 -4.45 3.33
C THR A 282 -5.89 -5.47 2.55
N VAL A 283 -6.56 -6.46 1.93
CA VAL A 283 -5.88 -7.51 1.14
C VAL A 283 -5.82 -7.16 -0.36
N LEU A 284 -4.63 -7.28 -0.94
CA LEU A 284 -4.38 -7.29 -2.39
C LEU A 284 -4.32 -8.75 -2.86
N ALA A 285 -5.25 -9.14 -3.72
CA ALA A 285 -5.46 -10.53 -4.10
C ALA A 285 -5.92 -10.73 -5.54
N LEU A 286 -5.79 -11.96 -6.04
CA LEU A 286 -6.66 -12.48 -7.11
C LEU A 286 -7.81 -13.25 -6.42
N PRO A 287 -9.03 -12.67 -6.31
CA PRO A 287 -10.09 -13.23 -5.46
C PRO A 287 -10.41 -14.69 -5.79
N SER A 288 -10.61 -15.02 -7.07
CA SER A 288 -10.94 -16.37 -7.53
C SER A 288 -9.86 -17.44 -7.26
N LEU A 289 -8.64 -17.03 -6.90
CA LEU A 289 -7.51 -17.91 -6.59
C LEU A 289 -7.09 -17.85 -5.12
N THR A 290 -7.85 -17.15 -4.28
CA THR A 290 -7.50 -16.93 -2.87
C THR A 290 -8.51 -17.62 -1.96
N THR A 291 -8.00 -18.40 -1.00
CA THR A 291 -8.80 -19.04 0.03
C THR A 291 -8.30 -18.63 1.41
N VAL A 292 -9.24 -18.22 2.28
CA VAL A 292 -9.00 -17.81 3.65
C VAL A 292 -9.81 -18.72 4.57
N GLY A 293 -9.12 -19.41 5.47
CA GLY A 293 -9.69 -20.37 6.40
C GLY A 293 -10.53 -19.72 7.51
N GLU A 294 -11.30 -20.54 8.19
CA GLU A 294 -12.11 -20.12 9.34
C GLU A 294 -11.25 -19.49 10.44
N GLY A 295 -11.71 -18.36 10.99
CA GLY A 295 -11.02 -17.65 12.06
C GLY A 295 -9.64 -17.08 11.70
N ALA A 296 -9.21 -17.15 10.44
CA ALA A 296 -7.97 -16.55 9.98
C ALA A 296 -7.99 -15.02 10.15
N PHE A 297 -6.80 -14.43 10.21
CA PHE A 297 -6.61 -12.99 10.31
C PHE A 297 -5.63 -12.52 9.25
N LEU A 298 -6.09 -11.67 8.34
CA LEU A 298 -5.26 -11.00 7.34
C LEU A 298 -5.23 -9.52 7.69
N ALA A 299 -4.04 -9.03 8.04
CA ALA A 299 -3.83 -7.66 8.45
C ALA A 299 -3.70 -6.72 7.24
N ASP A 300 -3.24 -5.49 7.48
CA ASP A 300 -3.19 -4.45 6.46
C ASP A 300 -2.14 -4.70 5.39
N ASP A 301 -2.44 -4.25 4.17
CA ASP A 301 -1.54 -4.31 3.03
C ASP A 301 -1.02 -5.74 2.74
N THR A 302 -1.83 -6.76 3.01
CA THR A 302 -1.41 -8.15 2.79
C THR A 302 -1.51 -8.53 1.31
N LEU A 303 -0.47 -9.18 0.78
CA LEU A 303 -0.39 -9.58 -0.62
C LEU A 303 -0.60 -11.10 -0.78
N THR A 304 -1.69 -11.50 -1.42
CA THR A 304 -2.07 -12.92 -1.57
C THR A 304 -2.21 -13.33 -3.03
N ALA A 305 -1.56 -14.42 -3.43
CA ALA A 305 -1.53 -14.91 -4.81
C ALA A 305 -1.13 -13.84 -5.88
N PRO A 306 -0.09 -13.01 -5.67
CA PRO A 306 0.37 -12.09 -6.72
C PRO A 306 0.88 -12.87 -7.93
N TYR A 307 0.64 -12.40 -9.15
CA TYR A 307 1.22 -13.08 -10.32
C TYR A 307 2.75 -12.89 -10.38
N GLU A 308 3.47 -13.90 -10.87
CA GLU A 308 4.92 -13.83 -11.12
C GLU A 308 5.18 -13.56 -12.62
N LEU A 309 6.21 -12.79 -12.96
CA LEU A 309 6.62 -12.53 -14.35
C LEU A 309 7.99 -13.11 -14.67
N GLY A 310 8.16 -13.62 -15.90
CA GLY A 310 9.47 -14.01 -16.38
C GLY A 310 9.47 -14.48 -17.83
N GLY A 311 10.43 -13.98 -18.62
CA GLY A 311 10.62 -14.44 -20.00
C GLY A 311 9.42 -14.23 -20.93
N GLY A 312 8.56 -13.24 -20.66
CA GLY A 312 7.32 -12.99 -21.41
C GLY A 312 6.14 -13.86 -21.00
N TRP A 313 6.31 -14.64 -19.92
CA TRP A 313 5.27 -15.43 -19.28
C TRP A 313 4.84 -14.80 -17.97
N MET A 314 3.59 -15.04 -17.61
CA MET A 314 2.96 -14.74 -16.33
C MET A 314 2.55 -16.07 -15.68
N ARG A 315 2.94 -16.27 -14.42
CA ARG A 315 2.45 -17.39 -13.62
C ARG A 315 1.43 -16.89 -12.61
N ILE A 316 0.28 -17.54 -12.59
CA ILE A 316 -0.74 -17.37 -11.56
C ILE A 316 -0.97 -18.71 -10.88
N GLY A 317 -1.31 -18.68 -9.60
CA GLY A 317 -1.55 -19.87 -8.80
C GLY A 317 -2.33 -19.53 -7.55
N ARG A 318 -2.84 -20.56 -6.86
CA ARG A 318 -3.67 -20.36 -5.68
C ARG A 318 -2.84 -19.96 -4.46
N ALA A 319 -3.41 -19.15 -3.58
CA ALA A 319 -2.88 -18.93 -2.25
C ALA A 319 -3.94 -19.33 -1.21
N GLU A 320 -3.48 -20.01 -0.16
CA GLU A 320 -4.35 -20.49 0.92
C GLU A 320 -3.85 -19.96 2.26
N ILE A 321 -4.74 -19.37 3.04
CA ILE A 321 -4.49 -18.97 4.42
C ILE A 321 -5.27 -19.96 5.30
N GLY A 322 -4.56 -20.75 6.11
CA GLY A 322 -5.15 -21.83 6.92
C GLY A 322 -6.11 -21.34 8.00
N ARG A 323 -6.77 -22.28 8.68
CA ARG A 323 -7.68 -21.96 9.79
C ARG A 323 -6.91 -21.36 10.95
N ARG A 324 -7.44 -20.27 11.52
CA ARG A 324 -6.80 -19.48 12.59
C ARG A 324 -5.35 -19.09 12.26
N ALA A 325 -4.99 -19.04 10.98
CA ALA A 325 -3.69 -18.55 10.56
C ALA A 325 -3.68 -17.02 10.59
N PHE A 326 -2.50 -16.45 10.75
CA PHE A 326 -2.28 -15.00 10.81
C PHE A 326 -1.29 -14.58 9.72
N LEU A 327 -1.68 -13.61 8.90
CA LEU A 327 -0.82 -12.93 7.95
C LEU A 327 -0.73 -11.45 8.36
N GLY A 328 0.42 -11.04 8.87
CA GLY A 328 0.66 -9.70 9.40
C GLY A 328 0.84 -8.62 8.35
N ASN A 329 0.95 -7.37 8.80
CA ASN A 329 0.99 -6.20 7.93
C ASN A 329 2.07 -6.30 6.85
N SER A 330 1.72 -5.97 5.61
CA SER A 330 2.61 -6.09 4.44
C SER A 330 3.16 -7.51 4.19
N GLY A 331 2.59 -8.53 4.84
CA GLY A 331 2.96 -9.93 4.68
C GLY A 331 2.47 -10.51 3.35
N MET A 332 3.23 -11.46 2.79
CA MET A 332 2.97 -12.01 1.45
C MET A 332 2.86 -13.53 1.40
N THR A 333 1.83 -14.02 0.72
CA THR A 333 1.66 -15.43 0.34
C THR A 333 1.69 -15.57 -1.18
N ALA A 334 2.85 -15.97 -1.71
CA ALA A 334 3.09 -16.15 -3.14
C ALA A 334 2.21 -17.25 -3.78
N PRO A 335 2.06 -17.28 -5.12
CA PRO A 335 1.34 -18.35 -5.82
C PRO A 335 1.83 -19.75 -5.46
N GLY A 336 0.88 -20.67 -5.26
CA GLY A 336 1.16 -22.04 -4.88
C GLY A 336 1.70 -22.19 -3.45
N ARG A 337 1.59 -21.15 -2.60
CA ARG A 337 1.95 -21.24 -1.17
C ARG A 337 0.71 -21.23 -0.30
N SER A 338 0.88 -21.81 0.89
CA SER A 338 -0.15 -21.86 1.92
C SER A 338 0.43 -21.46 3.27
N VAL A 339 -0.26 -20.57 3.99
CA VAL A 339 -0.01 -20.35 5.42
C VAL A 339 -0.73 -21.48 6.15
N PRO A 340 -0.04 -22.31 6.94
CA PRO A 340 -0.62 -23.51 7.52
C PRO A 340 -1.58 -23.15 8.67
N ASP A 341 -2.47 -24.08 9.03
CA ASP A 341 -3.39 -23.90 10.16
C ASP A 341 -2.66 -23.46 11.44
N GLY A 342 -3.18 -22.42 12.10
CA GLY A 342 -2.58 -21.80 13.29
C GLY A 342 -1.19 -21.20 13.07
N GLY A 343 -0.71 -21.15 11.83
CA GLY A 343 0.57 -20.55 11.47
C GLY A 343 0.51 -19.03 11.44
N LEU A 344 1.64 -18.38 11.66
CA LEU A 344 1.77 -16.94 11.61
C LEU A 344 2.87 -16.55 10.62
N VAL A 345 2.61 -15.59 9.75
CA VAL A 345 3.61 -14.90 8.94
C VAL A 345 3.57 -13.44 9.36
N GLY A 346 4.67 -12.96 9.93
CA GLY A 346 4.73 -11.65 10.57
C GLY A 346 4.79 -10.50 9.59
N VAL A 347 4.99 -9.31 10.14
CA VAL A 347 5.06 -8.05 9.39
C VAL A 347 6.20 -8.09 8.38
N LEU A 348 5.99 -7.52 7.18
CA LEU A 348 6.98 -7.45 6.09
C LEU A 348 7.60 -8.81 5.71
N SER A 349 6.88 -9.92 5.90
CA SER A 349 7.44 -11.28 5.77
C SER A 349 6.81 -12.07 4.64
N ALA A 350 7.52 -13.10 4.14
CA ALA A 350 6.99 -14.01 3.12
C ALA A 350 6.74 -15.42 3.67
N THR A 351 5.60 -16.00 3.29
CA THR A 351 5.23 -17.38 3.64
C THR A 351 6.26 -18.38 3.11
N PRO A 352 6.90 -19.22 3.94
CA PRO A 352 7.90 -20.19 3.46
C PRO A 352 7.26 -21.32 2.65
N LYS A 353 8.03 -21.95 1.75
CA LYS A 353 7.54 -23.05 0.89
C LYS A 353 7.09 -24.30 1.66
N LYS A 354 7.71 -24.57 2.80
CA LYS A 354 7.41 -25.73 3.66
C LYS A 354 7.06 -25.24 5.07
N ALA A 355 6.00 -24.44 5.15
CA ALA A 355 5.50 -23.93 6.42
C ALA A 355 4.89 -25.08 7.25
N LYS A 356 5.18 -25.12 8.56
CA LYS A 356 4.64 -26.15 9.46
C LYS A 356 3.45 -25.63 10.25
N LYS A 357 2.48 -26.50 10.53
CA LYS A 357 1.30 -26.18 11.36
C LYS A 357 1.71 -25.59 12.71
N GLY A 358 1.02 -24.54 13.16
CA GLY A 358 1.27 -23.87 14.44
C GLY A 358 2.62 -23.17 14.57
N SER A 359 3.37 -22.99 13.48
CA SER A 359 4.66 -22.28 13.50
C SER A 359 4.53 -20.84 13.03
N SER A 360 5.31 -19.97 13.65
CA SER A 360 5.38 -18.55 13.35
C SER A 360 6.64 -18.24 12.54
N TYR A 361 6.54 -17.39 11.54
CA TYR A 361 7.63 -16.99 10.67
C TYR A 361 7.72 -15.48 10.57
N LEU A 362 8.93 -14.93 10.56
CA LEU A 362 9.18 -13.51 10.36
C LEU A 362 10.44 -13.31 9.52
N GLY A 363 10.47 -12.24 8.73
CA GLY A 363 11.65 -11.79 8.02
C GLY A 363 11.74 -12.27 6.57
N LEU A 364 12.78 -11.77 5.92
CA LEU A 364 13.16 -12.10 4.55
C LEU A 364 14.68 -12.32 4.49
N PRO A 365 15.15 -13.58 4.58
CA PRO A 365 14.39 -14.85 4.52
C PRO A 365 13.58 -15.15 5.80
N PRO A 366 12.47 -15.91 5.70
CA PRO A 366 11.62 -16.21 6.85
C PRO A 366 12.31 -17.12 7.85
N VAL A 367 12.43 -16.63 9.10
CA VAL A 367 12.96 -17.33 10.27
C VAL A 367 11.81 -17.73 11.18
N ARG A 368 11.90 -18.91 11.82
CA ARG A 368 10.87 -19.38 12.75
C ARG A 368 10.96 -18.63 14.08
N LEU A 369 9.84 -18.09 14.55
CA LEU A 369 9.72 -17.51 15.88
C LEU A 369 9.10 -18.52 16.86
N PRO A 370 9.63 -18.63 18.09
CA PRO A 370 8.95 -19.33 19.16
C PRO A 370 7.65 -18.60 19.51
N ARG A 371 6.59 -19.37 19.73
CA ARG A 371 5.27 -18.85 20.08
C ARG A 371 4.76 -19.60 21.31
N SER A 372 4.28 -18.84 22.27
CA SER A 372 3.36 -19.32 23.31
C SER A 372 1.99 -18.76 22.96
N ALA A 373 1.00 -19.61 22.70
CA ALA A 373 -0.38 -19.14 22.58
C ALA A 373 -0.80 -18.59 23.96
N ALA A 374 -1.40 -17.41 24.00
CA ALA A 374 -1.96 -16.89 25.24
C ALA A 374 -3.30 -17.60 25.49
N ASP A 375 -3.37 -18.43 26.52
CA ASP A 375 -4.63 -18.97 27.01
C ASP A 375 -5.39 -17.86 27.78
N GLY A 376 -6.56 -17.49 27.27
CA GLY A 376 -7.40 -16.43 27.83
C GLY A 376 -8.84 -16.51 27.33
N ASP A 377 -9.70 -15.63 27.86
CA ASP A 377 -11.12 -15.55 27.50
C ASP A 377 -11.31 -15.28 25.99
N GLN A 378 -11.85 -16.27 25.26
CA GLN A 378 -12.07 -16.20 23.82
C GLN A 378 -13.29 -15.33 23.44
N SER A 379 -14.13 -14.94 24.41
CA SER A 379 -15.38 -14.21 24.17
C SER A 379 -15.18 -12.77 23.66
N ARG A 380 -13.96 -12.24 23.75
CA ARG A 380 -13.60 -10.91 23.22
C ARG A 380 -12.57 -10.97 22.09
N THR A 381 -12.22 -12.16 21.62
CA THR A 381 -11.24 -12.37 20.54
C THR A 381 -11.87 -13.15 19.39
N TYR A 382 -12.25 -14.41 19.61
CA TYR A 382 -12.72 -15.31 18.56
C TYR A 382 -14.25 -15.50 18.54
N ASP A 383 -14.91 -15.51 19.69
CA ASP A 383 -16.34 -15.84 19.80
C ASP A 383 -17.14 -14.75 20.53
N PRO A 384 -17.35 -13.58 19.90
CA PRO A 384 -18.04 -12.47 20.53
C PRO A 384 -19.52 -12.77 20.79
N PRO A 385 -20.08 -12.36 21.94
CA PRO A 385 -21.52 -12.39 22.14
C PRO A 385 -22.22 -11.44 21.14
N THR A 386 -23.44 -11.78 20.75
CA THR A 386 -24.24 -11.04 19.74
C THR A 386 -24.38 -9.55 20.03
N ARG A 387 -24.38 -9.13 21.31
CA ARG A 387 -24.40 -7.72 21.69
C ARG A 387 -23.18 -6.94 21.18
N LEU A 388 -21.99 -7.55 21.18
CA LEU A 388 -20.76 -6.92 20.69
C LEU A 388 -20.72 -6.91 19.16
N LEU A 389 -21.35 -7.89 18.50
CA LEU A 389 -21.58 -7.86 17.05
C LEU A 389 -22.43 -6.65 16.65
N TRP A 390 -23.55 -6.41 17.32
CA TRP A 390 -24.38 -5.23 17.08
C TRP A 390 -23.67 -3.93 17.43
N ALA A 391 -22.98 -3.86 18.57
CA ALA A 391 -22.26 -2.66 18.97
C ALA A 391 -21.16 -2.29 17.97
N ARG A 392 -20.34 -3.26 17.52
CA ARG A 392 -19.34 -3.04 16.46
C ARG A 392 -20.02 -2.62 15.16
N GLY A 393 -21.10 -3.31 14.76
CA GLY A 393 -21.87 -2.99 13.57
C GLY A 393 -22.39 -1.54 13.56
N LEU A 394 -22.92 -1.05 14.69
CA LEU A 394 -23.36 0.34 14.81
C LEU A 394 -22.22 1.36 14.65
N VAL A 395 -21.05 1.08 15.22
CA VAL A 395 -19.86 1.93 15.02
C VAL A 395 -19.37 1.87 13.57
N GLU A 396 -19.38 0.70 12.95
CA GLU A 396 -18.98 0.54 11.55
C GLU A 396 -19.96 1.20 10.58
N LEU A 397 -21.26 1.27 10.90
CA LEU A 397 -22.22 2.06 10.11
C LEU A 397 -21.82 3.54 10.03
N CYS A 398 -21.19 4.09 11.09
CA CYS A 398 -20.69 5.45 11.08
C CYS A 398 -19.52 5.67 10.10
N ARG A 399 -18.92 4.63 9.51
CA ARG A 399 -17.89 4.77 8.46
C ARG A 399 -18.41 5.41 7.18
N ILE A 400 -19.73 5.52 7.01
CA ILE A 400 -20.31 6.30 5.91
C ILE A 400 -20.17 7.82 6.11
N VAL A 401 -20.04 8.28 7.36
CA VAL A 401 -19.92 9.71 7.70
C VAL A 401 -18.71 10.35 7.02
N PRO A 402 -17.47 9.83 7.12
CA PRO A 402 -16.33 10.41 6.41
C PRO A 402 -16.51 10.42 4.88
N VAL A 403 -17.29 9.49 4.31
CA VAL A 403 -17.63 9.50 2.87
C VAL A 403 -18.49 10.72 2.54
N PHE A 404 -19.54 10.98 3.33
CA PHE A 404 -20.36 12.17 3.14
C PHE A 404 -19.58 13.46 3.34
N CYS A 405 -18.66 13.49 4.32
CA CYS A 405 -17.78 14.64 4.52
C CYS A 405 -16.86 14.87 3.31
N SER A 406 -16.23 13.82 2.78
CA SER A 406 -15.37 13.89 1.59
C SER A 406 -16.17 14.37 0.37
N ALA A 407 -17.38 13.84 0.16
CA ALA A 407 -18.28 14.29 -0.90
C ALA A 407 -18.71 15.75 -0.72
N ALA A 408 -19.00 16.19 0.51
CA ALA A 408 -19.36 17.57 0.81
C ALA A 408 -18.20 18.53 0.51
N ILE A 409 -16.97 18.17 0.89
CA ILE A 409 -15.77 18.94 0.54
C ILE A 409 -15.63 19.05 -0.98
N GLY A 410 -15.89 17.97 -1.72
CA GLY A 410 -15.91 18.00 -3.19
C GLY A 410 -16.95 18.94 -3.78
N VAL A 411 -18.20 18.87 -3.30
CA VAL A 411 -19.27 19.77 -3.73
C VAL A 411 -18.92 21.23 -3.43
N LEU A 412 -18.44 21.53 -2.22
CA LEU A 412 -18.05 22.88 -1.82
C LEU A 412 -16.85 23.40 -2.60
N THR A 413 -15.89 22.53 -2.92
CA THR A 413 -14.72 22.87 -3.76
C THR A 413 -15.17 23.27 -5.16
N VAL A 414 -16.05 22.47 -5.78
CA VAL A 414 -16.59 22.80 -7.11
C VAL A 414 -17.40 24.09 -7.06
N ALA A 415 -18.25 24.28 -6.04
CA ALA A 415 -19.03 25.49 -5.87
C ALA A 415 -18.13 26.74 -5.72
N ALA A 416 -17.04 26.64 -4.95
CA ALA A 416 -16.07 27.72 -4.79
C ALA A 416 -15.35 28.03 -6.11
N LEU A 417 -14.95 27.01 -6.87
CA LEU A 417 -14.35 27.19 -8.20
C LEU A 417 -15.33 27.87 -9.17
N CYS A 418 -16.60 27.46 -9.19
CA CYS A 418 -17.62 28.10 -10.02
C CYS A 418 -17.85 29.56 -9.62
N ALA A 419 -17.82 29.89 -8.33
CA ALA A 419 -17.98 31.25 -7.84
C ALA A 419 -16.81 32.18 -8.21
N LEU A 420 -15.63 31.62 -8.52
CA LEU A 420 -14.46 32.37 -8.99
C LEU A 420 -14.50 32.69 -10.49
N ASP A 421 -15.41 32.04 -11.24
CA ASP A 421 -15.61 32.24 -12.68
C ASP A 421 -14.27 32.28 -13.46
N GLY A 422 -13.99 33.37 -14.19
CA GLY A 422 -12.76 33.53 -14.98
C GLY A 422 -11.45 33.51 -14.17
N TRP A 423 -11.48 33.63 -12.85
CA TRP A 423 -10.30 33.56 -11.97
C TRP A 423 -9.99 32.15 -11.48
N ALA A 424 -10.86 31.17 -11.75
CA ALA A 424 -10.71 29.81 -11.23
C ALA A 424 -9.36 29.18 -11.60
N TRP A 425 -8.84 29.40 -12.82
CA TRP A 425 -7.56 28.84 -13.24
C TRP A 425 -6.38 29.35 -12.40
N ALA A 426 -6.38 30.63 -12.01
CA ALA A 426 -5.31 31.25 -11.23
C ALA A 426 -5.39 30.93 -9.74
N LEU A 427 -6.62 30.79 -9.21
CA LEU A 427 -6.86 30.62 -7.77
C LEU A 427 -7.20 29.17 -7.37
N SER A 428 -7.32 28.24 -8.31
CA SER A 428 -7.65 26.83 -8.06
C SER A 428 -6.74 26.18 -7.02
N GLY A 429 -5.43 26.43 -7.09
CA GLY A 429 -4.47 25.88 -6.12
C GLY A 429 -4.77 26.31 -4.67
N LEU A 430 -5.24 27.54 -4.45
CA LEU A 430 -5.62 28.03 -3.13
C LEU A 430 -6.93 27.39 -2.65
N VAL A 431 -7.91 27.21 -3.54
CA VAL A 431 -9.16 26.52 -3.22
C VAL A 431 -8.91 25.06 -2.85
N LEU A 432 -8.09 24.35 -3.64
CA LEU A 432 -7.71 22.96 -3.36
C LEU A 432 -6.92 22.83 -2.06
N LEU A 433 -6.00 23.75 -1.79
CA LEU A 433 -5.28 23.79 -0.51
C LEU A 433 -6.23 24.03 0.67
N ALA A 434 -7.19 24.95 0.54
CA ALA A 434 -8.18 25.21 1.57
C ALA A 434 -9.07 23.98 1.83
N ALA A 435 -9.49 23.27 0.77
CA ALA A 435 -10.22 22.01 0.89
C ALA A 435 -9.40 20.94 1.60
N GLY A 436 -8.12 20.80 1.25
CA GLY A 436 -7.18 19.90 1.93
C GLY A 436 -6.98 20.23 3.41
N VAL A 437 -6.84 21.50 3.75
CA VAL A 437 -6.75 21.95 5.15
C VAL A 437 -8.03 21.64 5.91
N ALA A 438 -9.21 21.89 5.32
CA ALA A 438 -10.49 21.54 5.93
C ALA A 438 -10.63 20.03 6.19
N ALA A 439 -10.23 19.21 5.21
CA ALA A 439 -10.20 17.75 5.31
C ALA A 439 -9.29 17.28 6.46
N ALA A 440 -8.09 17.85 6.57
CA ALA A 440 -7.12 17.53 7.62
C ALA A 440 -7.61 17.95 9.01
N LEU A 441 -8.22 19.13 9.13
CA LEU A 441 -8.83 19.58 10.38
C LEU A 441 -9.99 18.66 10.80
N LEU A 442 -10.80 18.21 9.84
CA LEU A 442 -11.89 17.30 10.11
C LEU A 442 -11.39 15.96 10.66
N SER A 443 -10.31 15.39 10.11
CA SER A 443 -9.73 14.15 10.63
C SER A 443 -9.15 14.34 12.03
N ILE A 444 -8.55 15.50 12.32
CA ILE A 444 -8.07 15.86 13.66
C ILE A 444 -9.23 15.89 14.65
N VAL A 445 -10.30 16.63 14.31
CA VAL A 445 -11.50 16.71 15.16
C VAL A 445 -12.11 15.32 15.38
N ALA A 446 -12.24 14.52 14.33
CA ALA A 446 -12.75 13.15 14.42
C ALA A 446 -11.90 12.30 15.36
N LYS A 447 -10.57 12.31 15.23
CA LYS A 447 -9.66 11.57 16.11
C LYS A 447 -9.84 11.97 17.58
N TRP A 448 -9.91 13.26 17.90
CA TRP A 448 -10.04 13.72 19.29
C TRP A 448 -11.41 13.43 19.89
N LEU A 449 -12.49 13.53 19.11
CA LEU A 449 -13.84 13.18 19.56
C LEU A 449 -14.02 11.67 19.72
N LEU A 450 -13.52 10.90 18.75
CA LEU A 450 -13.73 9.45 18.70
C LEU A 450 -12.73 8.67 19.53
N VAL A 451 -11.49 9.11 19.76
CA VAL A 451 -10.50 8.32 20.50
C VAL A 451 -9.91 9.11 21.66
N GLY A 452 -9.71 10.40 21.47
CA GLY A 452 -9.00 11.24 22.42
C GLY A 452 -7.50 11.02 22.29
N ARG A 453 -6.80 10.78 23.40
CA ARG A 453 -5.36 10.52 23.41
C ARG A 453 -5.09 9.02 23.40
N HIS A 454 -4.35 8.53 22.41
CA HIS A 454 -3.89 7.15 22.41
C HIS A 454 -2.93 6.90 23.59
N ARG A 455 -3.05 5.73 24.22
CA ARG A 455 -2.19 5.27 25.31
C ARG A 455 -1.75 3.84 25.03
N SER A 456 -0.52 3.52 25.42
CA SER A 456 0.02 2.15 25.37
C SER A 456 -0.84 1.22 26.24
N GLY A 457 -1.07 0.00 25.77
CA GLY A 457 -1.96 -0.95 26.41
C GLY A 457 -2.43 -2.09 25.51
N GLU A 458 -3.15 -3.04 26.12
CA GLU A 458 -3.73 -4.19 25.44
C GLU A 458 -5.25 -4.04 25.31
N HIS A 459 -5.76 -4.25 24.10
CA HIS A 459 -7.17 -4.15 23.79
C HIS A 459 -7.61 -5.38 23.00
N PRO A 460 -8.57 -6.19 23.47
CA PRO A 460 -9.10 -7.28 22.67
C PRO A 460 -9.83 -6.72 21.44
N LEU A 461 -9.85 -7.47 20.33
CA LEU A 461 -10.46 -7.07 19.05
C LEU A 461 -11.92 -6.59 19.24
N TRP A 462 -12.67 -7.27 20.12
CA TRP A 462 -14.05 -6.90 20.41
C TRP A 462 -14.15 -5.89 21.56
N SER A 463 -13.47 -4.75 21.40
CA SER A 463 -13.51 -3.64 22.35
C SER A 463 -13.86 -2.32 21.65
N SER A 464 -14.56 -1.44 22.38
CA SER A 464 -14.96 -0.13 21.87
C SER A 464 -13.76 0.72 21.43
N PHE A 465 -12.61 0.57 22.09
CA PHE A 465 -11.37 1.25 21.70
C PHE A 465 -10.97 0.91 20.26
N VAL A 466 -10.87 -0.38 19.92
CA VAL A 466 -10.48 -0.84 18.57
C VAL A 466 -11.44 -0.27 17.52
N TRP A 467 -12.75 -0.37 17.72
CA TRP A 467 -13.73 0.06 16.71
C TRP A 467 -13.76 1.58 16.53
N ARG A 468 -13.62 2.33 17.63
CA ARG A 468 -13.53 3.80 17.58
C ARG A 468 -12.23 4.25 16.92
N ASN A 469 -11.13 3.53 17.16
CA ASN A 469 -9.84 3.76 16.53
C ASN A 469 -9.91 3.54 15.02
N GLU A 470 -10.46 2.41 14.56
CA GLU A 470 -10.67 2.13 13.13
C GLU A 470 -11.63 3.13 12.46
N LEU A 471 -12.67 3.59 13.18
CA LEU A 471 -13.56 4.64 12.67
C LEU A 471 -12.82 5.98 12.51
N ALA A 472 -11.97 6.36 13.46
CA ALA A 472 -11.13 7.55 13.34
C ALA A 472 -10.13 7.43 12.17
N ASP A 473 -9.54 6.25 11.99
CA ASP A 473 -8.65 5.95 10.85
C ASP A 473 -9.39 6.05 9.51
N THR A 474 -10.69 5.70 9.46
CA THR A 474 -11.51 5.90 8.26
C THR A 474 -11.61 7.39 7.87
N PHE A 475 -11.59 8.34 8.82
CA PHE A 475 -11.50 9.77 8.48
C PHE A 475 -10.13 10.14 7.92
N VAL A 476 -9.05 9.49 8.37
CA VAL A 476 -7.73 9.68 7.79
C VAL A 476 -7.74 9.20 6.33
N GLU A 477 -8.14 7.95 6.10
CA GLU A 477 -8.04 7.29 4.78
C GLU A 477 -9.04 7.83 3.74
N VAL A 478 -10.25 8.24 4.15
CA VAL A 478 -11.31 8.71 3.21
C VAL A 478 -11.33 10.23 3.05
N VAL A 479 -10.79 10.98 4.02
CA VAL A 479 -10.85 12.45 4.04
C VAL A 479 -9.46 13.06 4.01
N ALA A 480 -8.61 12.85 5.02
CA ALA A 480 -7.34 13.58 5.07
C ALA A 480 -6.35 13.15 3.98
N VAL A 481 -6.23 11.85 3.69
CA VAL A 481 -5.27 11.30 2.74
C VAL A 481 -5.55 11.75 1.30
N PRO A 482 -6.77 11.59 0.75
CA PRO A 482 -7.05 11.97 -0.64
C PRO A 482 -6.99 13.48 -0.88
N TRP A 483 -7.34 14.28 0.14
CA TRP A 483 -7.46 15.74 0.00
C TRP A 483 -6.20 16.52 0.38
N LEU A 484 -5.34 15.98 1.27
CA LEU A 484 -4.12 16.67 1.70
C LEU A 484 -2.92 15.74 1.83
N ALA A 485 -2.98 14.72 2.69
CA ALA A 485 -1.77 14.03 3.16
C ALA A 485 -1.00 13.34 2.02
N GLY A 486 -1.71 12.73 1.06
CA GLY A 486 -1.06 12.12 -0.13
C GLY A 486 -0.36 13.15 -1.03
N SER A 487 -0.82 14.40 -1.02
CA SER A 487 -0.32 15.48 -1.89
C SER A 487 0.87 16.25 -1.31
N VAL A 488 1.11 16.16 0.00
CA VAL A 488 2.10 16.99 0.71
C VAL A 488 3.20 16.21 1.45
N PRO A 489 3.66 15.03 0.98
CA PRO A 489 4.72 14.30 1.66
C PRO A 489 6.02 15.11 1.67
N GLY A 490 6.74 15.08 2.80
CA GLY A 490 7.98 15.81 3.00
C GLY A 490 7.81 17.32 3.25
N THR A 491 6.59 17.80 3.49
CA THR A 491 6.32 19.24 3.71
C THR A 491 6.04 19.57 5.18
N PRO A 492 6.14 20.85 5.57
CA PRO A 492 5.69 21.29 6.89
C PRO A 492 4.21 21.00 7.17
N LEU A 493 3.34 21.01 6.13
CA LEU A 493 1.91 20.71 6.27
C LEU A 493 1.68 19.28 6.77
N MET A 494 2.41 18.30 6.24
CA MET A 494 2.37 16.92 6.73
C MET A 494 2.69 16.85 8.22
N THR A 495 3.79 17.47 8.64
CA THR A 495 4.18 17.46 10.07
C THR A 495 3.19 18.21 10.96
N ALA A 496 2.59 19.31 10.48
CA ALA A 496 1.60 20.08 11.22
C ALA A 496 0.32 19.27 11.45
N TRP A 497 -0.16 18.58 10.41
CA TRP A 497 -1.33 17.70 10.50
C TRP A 497 -1.09 16.52 11.45
N LEU A 498 0.05 15.83 11.33
CA LEU A 498 0.42 14.72 12.21
C LEU A 498 0.56 15.17 13.69
N ARG A 499 1.08 16.39 13.94
CA ARG A 499 1.07 16.99 15.29
C ARG A 499 -0.35 17.23 15.80
N GLY A 500 -1.24 17.71 14.93
CA GLY A 500 -2.66 17.88 15.25
C GLY A 500 -3.34 16.56 15.63
N LEU A 501 -2.95 15.45 14.99
CA LEU A 501 -3.39 14.10 15.35
C LEU A 501 -2.76 13.59 16.66
N GLY A 502 -1.69 14.20 17.17
CA GLY A 502 -1.11 13.91 18.49
C GLY A 502 0.36 13.51 18.48
N ALA A 503 0.98 13.33 17.31
CA ALA A 503 2.40 12.97 17.22
C ALA A 503 3.30 14.06 17.80
N ARG A 504 4.39 13.65 18.46
CA ARG A 504 5.43 14.58 18.93
C ARG A 504 6.49 14.70 17.84
N ILE A 505 6.49 15.82 17.11
CA ILE A 505 7.39 16.01 15.96
C ILE A 505 8.26 17.26 16.17
N GLY A 506 9.57 17.06 16.17
CA GLY A 506 10.61 18.07 16.31
C GLY A 506 10.76 19.00 15.11
N LYS A 507 11.79 19.85 15.13
CA LYS A 507 12.15 20.81 14.07
C LYS A 507 12.91 20.11 12.95
N GLY A 508 12.65 20.49 11.70
CA GLY A 508 13.38 19.95 10.55
C GLY A 508 13.15 18.47 10.25
N VAL A 509 12.11 17.87 10.84
CA VAL A 509 11.70 16.49 10.56
C VAL A 509 11.14 16.39 9.14
N TRP A 510 11.58 15.37 8.41
CA TRP A 510 11.08 15.05 7.07
C TRP A 510 10.21 13.78 7.15
N VAL A 511 8.95 13.87 6.70
CA VAL A 511 8.00 12.74 6.76
C VAL A 511 7.29 12.56 5.43
N GLU A 512 7.53 11.42 4.77
CA GLU A 512 6.88 11.02 3.50
C GLU A 512 5.79 9.95 3.69
N SER A 513 5.49 9.56 4.93
CA SER A 513 4.46 8.57 5.24
C SER A 513 3.42 9.12 6.19
N TYR A 514 2.17 8.73 5.99
CA TYR A 514 1.06 9.01 6.91
C TYR A 514 0.69 7.79 7.77
N TRP A 515 1.32 6.64 7.56
CA TRP A 515 1.05 5.38 8.29
C TRP A 515 1.65 5.42 9.71
N LEU A 516 1.04 6.26 10.55
CA LEU A 516 1.30 6.46 11.98
C LEU A 516 -0.02 6.23 12.74
N PRO A 517 -0.45 4.96 12.95
CA PRO A 517 -1.82 4.65 13.37
C PRO A 517 -2.22 5.31 14.70
N GLU A 518 -1.61 4.92 15.82
CA GLU A 518 -1.85 5.53 17.13
C GLU A 518 -0.91 6.71 17.31
N THR A 519 -1.24 7.83 16.65
CA THR A 519 -0.32 8.94 16.41
C THR A 519 0.29 9.54 17.70
N ASP A 520 -0.43 9.55 18.83
CA ASP A 520 0.11 10.04 20.13
C ASP A 520 1.26 9.19 20.70
N LEU A 521 1.43 7.97 20.20
CA LEU A 521 2.50 7.04 20.60
C LEU A 521 3.76 7.21 19.75
N VAL A 522 3.74 8.08 18.73
CA VAL A 522 4.88 8.36 17.86
C VAL A 522 5.63 9.62 18.31
N THR A 523 6.94 9.48 18.50
CA THR A 523 7.85 10.60 18.73
C THR A 523 8.93 10.63 17.66
N LEU A 524 9.01 11.74 16.93
CA LEU A 524 10.06 12.06 15.97
C LEU A 524 10.82 13.29 16.49
N GLU A 525 12.05 13.10 16.96
CA GLU A 525 12.89 14.20 17.43
C GLU A 525 13.46 15.03 16.27
N ASP A 526 14.18 16.11 16.60
CA ASP A 526 14.69 17.08 15.63
C ASP A 526 15.48 16.41 14.49
N ALA A 527 15.29 16.91 13.27
CA ALA A 527 15.94 16.44 12.04
C ALA A 527 15.69 14.97 11.62
N ALA A 528 14.86 14.20 12.33
CA ALA A 528 14.54 12.82 11.96
C ALA A 528 13.93 12.72 10.54
N THR A 529 14.14 11.58 9.88
CA THR A 529 13.72 11.34 8.49
C THR A 529 12.92 10.04 8.40
N VAL A 530 11.67 10.14 7.96
CA VAL A 530 10.80 9.02 7.62
C VAL A 530 10.55 9.08 6.11
N ASN A 531 11.12 8.11 5.37
CA ASN A 531 11.00 8.04 3.91
C ASN A 531 9.64 7.46 3.47
N ARG A 532 9.37 7.49 2.15
CA ARG A 532 8.17 6.89 1.53
C ARG A 532 7.97 5.42 1.88
N GLY A 533 6.71 5.02 1.95
CA GLY A 533 6.31 3.62 2.20
C GLY A 533 6.71 3.08 3.57
N CYS A 534 7.18 3.94 4.48
CA CYS A 534 7.50 3.51 5.84
C CYS A 534 6.23 3.33 6.67
N VAL A 535 6.23 2.35 7.57
CA VAL A 535 5.13 2.14 8.54
C VAL A 535 5.69 2.32 9.94
N LEU A 536 5.17 3.31 10.67
CA LEU A 536 5.49 3.50 12.09
C LEU A 536 4.42 2.77 12.90
N GLN A 537 4.59 1.45 12.97
CA GLN A 537 3.57 0.56 13.51
C GLN A 537 3.59 0.58 15.03
N THR A 538 2.63 1.30 15.61
CA THR A 538 2.42 1.48 17.05
C THR A 538 1.62 0.35 17.69
N HIS A 539 1.11 -0.60 16.91
CA HIS A 539 0.44 -1.78 17.45
C HIS A 539 0.80 -3.10 16.77
N LEU A 540 0.56 -4.21 17.45
CA LEU A 540 0.59 -5.56 16.88
C LEU A 540 -0.67 -6.31 17.28
N PHE A 541 -1.26 -7.04 16.33
CA PHE A 541 -2.28 -8.03 16.64
C PHE A 541 -1.61 -9.37 16.95
N HIS A 542 -1.79 -9.84 18.19
CA HIS A 542 -1.46 -11.21 18.57
C HIS A 542 -2.70 -11.88 19.13
N ASP A 543 -3.14 -12.99 18.53
CA ASP A 543 -4.35 -13.71 18.98
C ASP A 543 -5.59 -12.81 19.14
N ARG A 544 -5.72 -11.84 18.21
CA ARG A 544 -6.79 -10.84 18.17
C ARG A 544 -6.81 -9.92 19.41
N ILE A 545 -5.67 -9.73 20.04
CA ILE A 545 -5.42 -8.68 21.01
C ILE A 545 -4.52 -7.66 20.34
N LEU A 546 -5.01 -6.43 20.26
CA LEU A 546 -4.26 -5.25 19.83
C LEU A 546 -3.35 -4.83 20.99
N ARG A 547 -2.04 -4.99 20.83
CA ARG A 547 -1.03 -4.48 21.76
C ARG A 547 -0.45 -3.21 21.18
N THR A 548 -0.67 -2.09 21.84
CA THR A 548 -0.18 -0.78 21.43
C THR A 548 1.01 -0.37 22.28
N ASP A 549 2.02 0.26 21.68
CA ASP A 549 3.16 0.84 22.39
C ASP A 549 3.84 1.95 21.58
N THR A 550 4.77 2.66 22.21
CA THR A 550 5.47 3.81 21.64
C THR A 550 6.45 3.46 20.53
N VAL A 551 6.67 4.41 19.62
CA VAL A 551 7.72 4.35 18.59
C VAL A 551 8.48 5.67 18.63
N VAL A 552 9.80 5.59 18.81
CA VAL A 552 10.66 6.78 18.96
C VAL A 552 11.77 6.78 17.92
N LEU A 553 11.85 7.85 17.13
CA LEU A 553 13.00 8.17 16.28
C LEU A 553 13.72 9.36 16.91
N ARG A 554 14.95 9.14 17.38
CA ARG A 554 15.75 10.19 18.02
C ARG A 554 16.34 11.17 17.02
N GLU A 555 16.98 12.22 17.54
CA GLU A 555 17.51 13.33 16.75
C GLU A 555 18.34 12.84 15.54
N GLY A 556 17.97 13.27 14.33
CA GLY A 556 18.66 12.91 13.10
C GLY A 556 18.55 11.44 12.66
N ALA A 557 17.75 10.62 13.34
CA ALA A 557 17.51 9.24 12.94
C ALA A 557 16.84 9.14 11.57
N THR A 558 17.18 8.11 10.79
CA THR A 558 16.60 7.85 9.47
C THR A 558 15.96 6.47 9.40
N LEU A 559 14.70 6.44 8.95
CA LEU A 559 14.02 5.24 8.48
C LEU A 559 13.94 5.26 6.95
N GLY A 560 14.68 4.37 6.29
CA GLY A 560 14.74 4.26 4.84
C GLY A 560 13.46 3.73 4.19
N PRO A 561 13.27 3.92 2.86
CA PRO A 561 12.05 3.56 2.14
C PRO A 561 11.56 2.14 2.40
N GLY A 562 10.25 1.97 2.60
CA GLY A 562 9.66 0.67 2.90
C GLY A 562 10.07 0.08 4.26
N GLY A 563 10.67 0.89 5.14
CA GLY A 563 11.07 0.48 6.48
C GLY A 563 9.89 0.42 7.43
N ILE A 564 9.86 -0.60 8.31
CA ILE A 564 8.82 -0.77 9.31
C ILE A 564 9.46 -0.82 10.69
N VAL A 565 8.87 -0.09 11.63
CA VAL A 565 9.24 -0.11 13.05
C VAL A 565 8.06 -0.64 13.85
N LEU A 566 8.33 -1.56 14.78
CA LEU A 566 7.31 -2.22 15.60
C LEU A 566 7.14 -1.55 16.98
N PRO A 567 6.08 -1.86 17.73
CA PRO A 567 5.77 -1.19 18.99
C PRO A 567 6.86 -1.37 20.04
N GLY A 568 7.10 -0.33 20.83
CA GLY A 568 8.11 -0.28 21.89
C GLY A 568 9.52 -0.01 21.37
N SER A 569 9.70 0.18 20.06
CA SER A 569 11.03 0.36 19.46
C SER A 569 11.54 1.80 19.53
N MET A 570 12.86 1.92 19.58
CA MET A 570 13.58 3.20 19.57
C MET A 570 14.74 3.15 18.58
N ILE A 571 14.81 4.14 17.69
CA ILE A 571 15.94 4.34 16.79
C ILE A 571 16.82 5.44 17.36
N GLY A 572 18.09 5.11 17.63
CA GLY A 572 19.10 6.00 18.19
C GLY A 572 19.36 7.27 17.38
N ALA A 573 19.95 8.26 18.04
CA ALA A 573 20.27 9.55 17.42
C ALA A 573 21.30 9.35 16.30
N ARG A 574 21.12 10.06 15.17
CA ARG A 574 21.98 10.03 13.97
C ARG A 574 22.20 8.61 13.41
N THR A 575 21.27 7.70 13.69
CA THR A 575 21.30 6.32 13.22
C THR A 575 20.54 6.16 11.91
N THR A 576 21.12 5.42 10.97
CA THR A 576 20.51 5.13 9.67
C THR A 576 20.00 3.70 9.61
N LEU A 577 18.71 3.54 9.37
CA LEU A 577 18.13 2.29 8.90
C LEU A 577 17.96 2.34 7.38
N GLY A 578 18.58 1.39 6.67
CA GLY A 578 18.49 1.31 5.22
C GLY A 578 17.09 0.89 4.72
N PRO A 579 16.80 1.06 3.42
CA PRO A 579 15.52 0.66 2.82
C PRO A 579 15.14 -0.81 3.07
N ALA A 580 13.84 -1.07 3.16
CA ALA A 580 13.22 -2.37 3.45
C ALA A 580 13.61 -2.99 4.81
N SER A 581 13.98 -2.16 5.79
CA SER A 581 14.39 -2.62 7.11
C SER A 581 13.20 -2.86 8.05
N LEU A 582 13.28 -3.88 8.92
CA LEU A 582 12.30 -4.15 9.98
C LEU A 582 12.98 -4.07 11.35
N VAL A 583 12.57 -3.09 12.16
CA VAL A 583 12.94 -3.00 13.59
C VAL A 583 11.95 -3.80 14.42
N MET A 584 12.47 -4.68 15.28
CA MET A 584 11.67 -5.58 16.10
C MET A 584 10.96 -4.84 17.24
N ALA A 585 9.89 -5.45 17.75
CA ALA A 585 9.16 -4.90 18.89
C ALA A 585 10.08 -4.84 20.12
N ALA A 586 9.99 -3.74 20.87
CA ALA A 586 10.85 -3.44 22.02
C ALA A 586 12.37 -3.40 21.72
N GLU A 587 12.78 -3.28 20.45
CA GLU A 587 14.19 -3.16 20.07
C GLU A 587 14.69 -1.70 20.20
N SER A 588 15.86 -1.52 20.81
CA SER A 588 16.54 -0.22 20.89
C SER A 588 17.81 -0.26 20.04
N VAL A 589 17.82 0.56 18.99
CA VAL A 589 18.94 0.68 18.06
C VAL A 589 19.90 1.76 18.59
N PRO A 590 21.21 1.49 18.77
CA PRO A 590 22.15 2.45 19.32
C PRO A 590 22.31 3.72 18.48
N ASP A 591 22.73 4.82 19.12
CA ASP A 591 23.09 6.08 18.46
C ASP A 591 24.30 5.91 17.52
N ASP A 592 24.43 6.77 16.51
CA ASP A 592 25.58 6.86 15.58
C ASP A 592 25.91 5.54 14.85
N THR A 593 24.90 4.71 14.58
CA THR A 593 25.08 3.42 13.91
C THR A 593 24.33 3.31 12.58
N ARG A 594 24.62 2.28 11.80
CA ARG A 594 23.93 1.98 10.54
C ARG A 594 23.44 0.54 10.57
N TRP A 595 22.21 0.34 10.14
CA TRP A 595 21.55 -0.97 10.15
C TRP A 595 20.79 -1.18 8.86
N LEU A 596 20.67 -2.44 8.47
CA LEU A 596 19.93 -2.87 7.29
C LEU A 596 19.48 -4.29 7.51
N GLY A 597 18.20 -4.54 7.34
CA GLY A 597 17.71 -5.91 7.21
C GLY A 597 16.28 -6.10 7.68
N ASN A 598 15.74 -7.27 7.38
CA ASN A 598 14.42 -7.68 7.85
C ASN A 598 14.49 -9.09 8.48
N PRO A 599 14.75 -9.19 9.80
CA PRO A 599 15.01 -8.10 10.77
C PRO A 599 16.36 -7.38 10.59
N ILE A 600 16.51 -6.20 11.19
CA ILE A 600 17.72 -5.38 11.06
C ILE A 600 18.98 -6.06 11.63
N GLU A 601 20.09 -5.89 10.92
CA GLU A 601 21.44 -6.24 11.39
C GLU A 601 22.41 -5.07 11.12
N ALA A 602 23.56 -5.06 11.79
CA ALA A 602 24.56 -4.01 11.64
C ALA A 602 25.04 -3.90 10.18
N TRP A 603 24.83 -2.73 9.57
CA TRP A 603 25.17 -2.46 8.18
C TRP A 603 26.63 -1.98 8.08
N ARG A 604 27.53 -2.95 7.95
CA ARG A 604 28.96 -2.67 7.73
C ARG A 604 29.20 -2.19 6.29
N PRO A 605 30.06 -1.17 6.08
CA PRO A 605 30.35 -0.59 4.77
C PRO A 605 30.98 -1.57 3.77
#